data_AF-A0A0W0HI59-F1
#
_entry.id   AF-A0A0W0HI59-F1
#
_cell.length_a   1.000
_cell.length_b   1.000
_cell.length_c   1.000
_cell.angle_alpha   90.00
_cell.angle_beta   90.00
_cell.angle_gamma   90.00
#
_symmetry.space_group_name_H-M   'P 1'
#
loop_
_entity.id
_entity.type
_entity.pdbx_description
1 polymer ?
#
loop_
_entity_poly.entity_id
_entity_poly.type
_entity_poly.pdbx_seq_one_letter_code
_entity_poly.pdbx_strand_id
1 'polypeptide(L)'
;MSTIPSTAQPGRVKSLVFGVYFFALLMMALFPPFYLQVSGSAVIVLGIPLPIFYWILIAVLMGLGLWVLYVVESLLGEIPDEGDAQ
;
A
#
# COMPACT_ATOMS: atom_id res chain seq x y z
N MET A 1 -12.11 -40.01 -6.77
CA MET A 1 -11.16 -38.98 -6.31
C MET A 1 -11.77 -37.61 -6.58
N SER A 2 -12.37 -36.98 -5.57
CA SER A 2 -12.91 -35.61 -5.66
C SER A 2 -11.79 -34.65 -5.29
N THR A 3 -11.22 -33.96 -6.28
CA THR A 3 -10.24 -32.88 -6.08
C THR A 3 -10.98 -31.65 -5.56
N ILE A 4 -11.06 -31.52 -4.24
CA ILE A 4 -11.55 -30.28 -3.60
C ILE A 4 -10.49 -29.20 -3.89
N PRO A 5 -10.85 -28.08 -4.55
CA PRO A 5 -9.90 -27.01 -4.79
C PRO A 5 -9.44 -26.45 -3.45
N SER A 6 -8.12 -26.42 -3.25
CA SER A 6 -7.48 -25.82 -2.08
C SER A 6 -7.92 -24.36 -1.99
N THR A 7 -8.82 -24.07 -1.05
CA THR A 7 -9.23 -22.72 -0.69
C THR A 7 -7.98 -21.92 -0.37
N ALA A 8 -7.72 -20.86 -1.12
CA ALA A 8 -6.55 -20.01 -0.96
C ALA A 8 -6.37 -19.63 0.52
N GLN A 9 -5.18 -19.91 1.07
CA GLN A 9 -4.85 -19.49 2.43
C GLN A 9 -5.07 -17.98 2.57
N PRO A 10 -5.86 -17.50 3.55
CA PRO A 10 -6.19 -16.09 3.71
C PRO A 10 -4.95 -15.17 3.70
N GLY A 11 -3.86 -15.62 4.32
CA GLY A 11 -2.59 -14.88 4.36
C GLY A 11 -1.94 -14.66 2.99
N ARG A 12 -2.08 -15.60 2.05
CA ARG A 12 -1.50 -15.47 0.70
C ARG A 12 -2.25 -14.43 -0.13
N VAL A 13 -3.57 -14.37 0.01
CA VAL A 13 -4.40 -13.36 -0.69
C VAL A 13 -4.10 -11.97 -0.13
N LYS A 14 -4.04 -11.83 1.20
CA LYS A 14 -3.65 -10.58 1.87
C LYS A 14 -2.29 -10.09 1.35
N SER A 15 -1.26 -10.94 1.42
CA SER A 15 0.10 -10.60 0.99
C SER A 15 0.15 -10.18 -0.48
N LEU A 16 -0.61 -10.85 -1.36
CA LEU A 16 -0.69 -10.47 -2.77
C LEU A 16 -1.37 -9.11 -2.97
N VAL A 17 -2.48 -8.85 -2.29
CA VAL A 17 -3.23 -7.58 -2.41
C VAL A 17 -2.38 -6.41 -1.92
N PHE A 18 -1.86 -6.47 -0.70
CA PHE A 18 -1.03 -5.40 -0.14
C PHE A 18 0.32 -5.29 -0.87
N GLY A 19 0.91 -6.41 -1.28
CA GLY A 19 2.13 -6.44 -2.08
C GLY A 19 1.97 -5.70 -3.41
N VAL A 20 0.89 -5.99 -4.17
CA VAL A 20 0.59 -5.29 -5.42
C VAL A 20 0.32 -3.81 -5.17
N TYR A 21 -0.43 -3.48 -4.11
CA TYR A 21 -0.70 -2.09 -3.73
C TYR A 21 0.58 -1.30 -3.46
N PHE A 22 1.45 -1.80 -2.58
CA PHE A 22 2.71 -1.12 -2.25
C PHE A 22 3.68 -1.10 -3.43
N PHE A 23 3.71 -2.16 -4.25
CA PHE A 23 4.50 -2.19 -5.47
C PHE A 23 4.04 -1.11 -6.47
N ALA A 24 2.73 -0.92 -6.65
CA ALA A 24 2.20 0.14 -7.50
C ALA A 24 2.61 1.53 -6.99
N LEU A 25 2.48 1.79 -5.67
CA LEU A 25 2.95 3.04 -5.06
C LEU A 25 4.46 3.24 -5.24
N LEU A 26 5.26 2.18 -5.12
CA LEU A 26 6.70 2.22 -5.34
C LEU A 26 7.04 2.56 -6.79
N MET A 27 6.33 1.95 -7.76
CA MET A 27 6.51 2.28 -9.18
C MET A 27 6.15 3.75 -9.44
N MET A 28 5.06 4.24 -8.86
CA MET A 28 4.71 5.66 -8.96
C MET A 28 5.77 6.57 -8.34
N ALA A 29 6.36 6.19 -7.21
CA ALA A 29 7.36 6.98 -6.52
C ALA A 29 8.71 7.03 -7.26
N LEU A 30 9.18 5.89 -7.77
CA LEU A 30 10.57 5.72 -8.22
C LEU A 30 10.74 5.50 -9.72
N PHE A 31 9.69 5.08 -10.44
CA PHE A 31 9.83 4.77 -11.86
C PHE A 31 9.84 6.08 -12.68
N PRO A 32 10.93 6.38 -13.41
CA PRO A 32 11.13 7.69 -14.03
C PRO A 32 9.97 8.17 -14.92
N PRO A 33 9.34 7.32 -15.76
CA PRO A 33 8.20 7.74 -16.56
C PRO A 33 7.05 8.35 -15.76
N PHE A 34 6.70 7.82 -14.59
CA PHE A 34 5.57 8.31 -13.80
C PHE A 34 5.92 9.61 -13.07
N TYR A 35 7.10 9.67 -12.45
CA TYR A 35 7.56 10.88 -11.76
C TYR A 35 7.83 12.04 -12.73
N LEU A 36 8.50 11.78 -13.87
CA LEU A 36 8.89 12.82 -14.83
C LEU A 36 7.71 13.40 -15.61
N GLN A 37 6.64 12.62 -15.82
CA GLN A 37 5.39 13.13 -16.41
C GLN A 37 4.80 14.28 -15.59
N VAL A 38 4.99 14.26 -14.28
CA VAL A 38 4.47 15.28 -13.37
C VAL A 38 5.52 16.36 -13.10
N SER A 39 6.80 15.98 -12.99
CA SER A 39 7.92 16.86 -12.59
C SER A 39 8.08 18.12 -13.45
N GLY A 40 7.82 18.04 -14.76
CA GLY A 40 7.90 19.20 -15.67
C GLY A 40 6.66 20.11 -15.67
N SER A 41 5.62 19.78 -14.91
CA SER A 41 4.34 20.49 -14.94
C SER A 41 4.33 21.70 -13.99
N ALA A 42 3.92 22.86 -14.51
CA ALA A 42 3.69 24.08 -13.74
C ALA A 42 2.27 24.18 -13.14
N VAL A 43 1.49 23.09 -13.20
CA VAL A 43 0.14 23.05 -12.64
C VAL A 43 0.19 23.19 -11.13
N ILE A 44 -0.75 23.95 -10.57
CA ILE A 44 -0.91 24.15 -9.12
C ILE A 44 -2.20 23.49 -8.68
N VAL A 45 -2.14 22.70 -7.62
CA VAL A 45 -3.28 22.02 -6.99
C VAL A 45 -3.33 22.46 -5.52
N LEU A 46 -4.45 23.07 -5.11
CA LEU A 46 -4.63 23.55 -3.73
C LEU A 46 -3.52 24.50 -3.24
N GLY A 47 -2.94 25.29 -4.14
CA GLY A 47 -1.83 26.21 -3.82
C GLY A 47 -0.45 25.54 -3.80
N ILE A 48 -0.35 24.24 -4.06
CA ILE A 48 0.89 23.47 -4.06
C ILE A 48 1.23 23.05 -5.51
N PRO A 49 2.50 23.15 -5.96
CA PRO A 49 2.91 22.61 -7.25
C PRO A 49 2.54 21.12 -7.38
N LEU A 50 2.02 20.75 -8.55
CA LEU A 50 1.56 19.39 -8.84
C LEU A 50 2.60 18.30 -8.50
N PRO A 51 3.92 18.46 -8.75
CA PRO A 51 4.91 17.48 -8.33
C PRO A 51 4.95 17.25 -6.82
N ILE A 52 4.83 18.32 -6.03
CA ILE A 52 4.87 18.24 -4.57
C ILE A 52 3.59 17.57 -4.06
N PHE A 53 2.43 17.98 -4.60
CA PHE A 53 1.15 17.35 -4.28
C PHE A 53 1.16 15.84 -4.57
N TYR A 54 1.72 15.44 -5.71
CA TYR A 54 1.89 14.03 -6.09
C TYR A 54 2.69 13.23 -5.06
N TRP A 55 3.83 13.75 -4.60
CA TRP A 55 4.65 13.08 -3.58
C TRP A 55 3.92 12.96 -2.24
N ILE A 56 3.23 14.03 -1.81
CA ILE A 56 2.44 14.01 -0.57
C ILE A 56 1.33 12.96 -0.68
N LEU A 57 0.63 12.89 -1.82
CA LEU A 57 -0.42 11.92 -2.05
C LEU A 57 0.10 10.48 -1.94
N ILE A 58 1.24 10.17 -2.55
CA ILE A 58 1.87 8.84 -2.46
C ILE A 58 2.23 8.52 -1.00
N ALA A 59 2.82 9.46 -0.27
CA ALA A 59 3.17 9.27 1.14
C ALA A 59 1.93 9.01 2.02
N VAL A 60 0.85 9.76 1.80
CA VAL A 60 -0.43 9.56 2.51
C VAL A 60 -1.01 8.18 2.19
N LEU A 61 -1.04 7.79 0.91
CA LEU A 61 -1.52 6.47 0.49
C LEU A 61 -0.67 5.35 1.07
N MET A 62 0.65 5.53 1.15
CA MET A 62 1.55 4.57 1.79
C MET A 62 1.20 4.40 3.27
N GLY A 63 1.06 5.50 4.01
CA GLY A 63 0.69 5.49 5.42
C GLY A 63 -0.68 4.84 5.67
N LEU A 64 -1.68 5.16 4.84
CA LEU A 64 -3.01 4.53 4.92
C LEU A 64 -2.95 3.03 4.61
N GLY A 65 -2.15 2.61 3.63
CA GLY A 65 -1.97 1.20 3.30
C GLY A 65 -1.38 0.40 4.47
N LEU A 66 -0.37 0.95 5.13
CA LEU A 66 0.23 0.34 6.32
C LEU A 66 -0.76 0.29 7.49
N TRP A 67 -1.50 1.37 7.72
CA TRP A 67 -2.51 1.42 8.77
C TRP A 67 -3.61 0.37 8.55
N VAL A 68 -4.13 0.27 7.31
CA VAL A 68 -5.15 -0.74 6.97
C VAL A 68 -4.58 -2.15 7.11
N LEU A 69 -3.35 -2.41 6.66
CA LEU A 69 -2.70 -3.70 6.84
C LEU A 69 -2.62 -4.08 8.32
N TYR A 70 -2.15 -3.14 9.15
CA TYR A 70 -2.09 -3.34 10.60
C TYR A 70 -3.47 -3.67 11.19
N VAL A 71 -4.51 -2.89 10.87
CA VAL A 71 -5.88 -3.15 11.35
C VAL A 71 -6.37 -4.53 10.92
N VAL A 72 -6.12 -4.92 9.66
CA VAL A 72 -6.49 -6.25 9.15
C VAL A 72 -5.76 -7.36 9.92
N GLU A 73 -4.47 -7.20 10.18
CA GLU A 73 -3.68 -8.18 10.91
C GLU A 73 -4.08 -8.29 12.39
N SER A 74 -4.43 -7.17 13.02
CA SER A 74 -5.01 -7.15 14.37
C SER A 74 -6.35 -7.90 14.41
N LEU A 75 -7.25 -7.66 13.45
CA LEU A 75 -8.56 -8.33 13.41
C LEU A 75 -8.45 -9.83 13.11
N LEU A 76 -7.41 -10.25 12.40
CA LEU A 76 -7.13 -11.66 12.12
C LEU A 76 -6.38 -12.36 13.27
N GLY A 77 -5.99 -11.62 14.32
CA GLY A 77 -5.21 -12.15 15.45
C GLY A 77 -3.79 -12.56 15.06
N GLU A 78 -3.25 -12.02 13.96
CA GLU A 78 -1.88 -12.28 13.51
C GLU A 78 -0.83 -11.48 14.30
N ILE A 79 -1.27 -10.40 14.97
CA ILE A 79 -0.43 -9.58 15.84
C ILE A 79 -0.67 -10.03 17.28
N PRO A 80 0.35 -10.54 18.00
CA PRO A 80 0.24 -10.88 19.41
C PRO A 80 -0.14 -9.64 20.23
N ASP A 81 -1.00 -9.81 21.24
CA ASP A 81 -1.29 -8.72 22.17
C ASP A 81 -0.01 -8.35 22.92
N GLU A 82 0.22 -7.05 23.09
CA GLU A 82 1.45 -6.50 23.69
C GLU A 82 1.68 -6.95 25.15
N GLY A 83 0.71 -7.65 25.75
CA GLY A 83 0.74 -8.21 27.10
C GLY A 83 1.13 -9.70 27.23
N ASP A 84 1.23 -10.46 26.15
CA ASP A 84 1.51 -11.91 26.19
C ASP A 84 3.01 -12.26 26.18
N ALA A 85 3.88 -11.23 26.13
CA ALA A 85 5.33 -11.37 26.11
C ALA A 85 6.01 -11.15 27.48
N GLN A 86 5.25 -11.21 28.58
CA GLN A 86 5.77 -11.09 29.96
C GLN A 86 5.66 -12.38 30.75
#